data_AF-A0A8C4E9S0-F1
#
_entry.id   AF-A0A8C4E9S0-F1
#
_cell.length_a   1.000
_cell.length_b   1.000
_cell.length_c   1.000
_cell.angle_alpha   90.00
_cell.angle_beta   90.00
_cell.angle_gamma   90.00
#
_symmetry.space_group_name_H-M   'P 1'
#
loop_
_entity.id
_entity.type
_entity.pdbx_description
1 polymer ?
#
loop_
_entity_poly.entity_id
_entity_poly.type
_entity_poly.pdbx_seq_one_letter_code
_entity_poly.pdbx_strand_id
1 'polypeptide(L)'
;MPRTYKRKTSWGSTPLEEMERAANDVKGGKSIRSVAKERDIDRSIFRRYMKKREAKEVKIVGYRGTAEAERVFSEEVEKELKCRELALELAERNYIPTPSNWRERGLAGKDWFKNFMARHHLSCCMPEATSLGRASAFQKTTVGEFFDNLANVMSR
;
A
#
# COMPACT_ATOMS: atom_id res chain seq x y z
N MET A 1 3.07 -0.07 -20.64
CA MET A 1 3.84 0.81 -19.74
C MET A 1 5.02 0.02 -19.17
N PRO A 2 6.24 0.58 -19.08
CA PRO A 2 7.40 -0.15 -18.57
C PRO A 2 7.19 -0.54 -17.10
N ARG A 3 7.41 -1.82 -16.75
CA ARG A 3 7.30 -2.34 -15.37
C ARG A 3 8.26 -1.66 -14.38
N THR A 4 9.38 -1.13 -14.88
CA THR A 4 10.40 -0.45 -14.08
C THR A 4 10.58 0.96 -14.64
N TYR A 5 10.05 1.97 -13.95
CA TYR A 5 10.23 3.36 -14.34
C TYR A 5 11.62 3.84 -13.88
N LYS A 6 12.52 4.08 -14.84
CA LYS A 6 13.77 4.82 -14.56
C LYS A 6 13.43 6.30 -14.43
N ARG A 7 13.63 6.87 -13.25
CA ARG A 7 13.42 8.30 -13.00
C ARG A 7 14.32 9.12 -13.92
N LYS A 8 13.73 10.12 -14.57
CA LYS A 8 14.43 11.07 -15.45
C LYS A 8 14.98 12.30 -14.70
N THR A 9 14.56 12.51 -13.45
CA THR A 9 14.91 13.68 -12.65
C THR A 9 15.88 13.32 -11.53
N SER A 10 16.83 14.21 -11.23
CA SER A 10 17.76 14.16 -10.08
C SER A 10 17.08 14.47 -8.74
N TRP A 11 15.76 14.40 -8.72
CA TRP A 11 14.96 14.96 -7.66
C TRP A 11 14.89 14.04 -6.45
N GLY A 12 15.43 14.51 -5.32
CA GLY A 12 15.59 13.71 -4.11
C GLY A 12 16.81 12.78 -4.11
N SER A 13 17.75 12.98 -5.04
CA SER A 13 19.04 12.26 -5.05
C SER A 13 20.02 12.76 -3.99
N THR A 14 19.91 14.01 -3.56
CA THR A 14 20.78 14.59 -2.53
C THR A 14 20.37 14.08 -1.14
N PRO A 15 21.30 13.53 -0.34
CA PRO A 15 21.02 13.08 1.01
C PRO A 15 20.63 14.25 1.93
N LEU A 16 19.83 13.96 2.97
CA LEU A 16 19.35 14.96 3.93
C LEU A 16 20.48 15.69 4.63
N GLU A 17 21.51 14.97 5.01
CA GLU A 17 22.68 15.50 5.71
C GLU A 17 23.41 16.59 4.90
N GLU A 18 23.53 16.40 3.58
CA GLU A 18 24.12 17.41 2.69
C GLU A 18 23.23 18.64 2.53
N MET A 19 21.91 18.45 2.48
CA MET A 19 20.94 19.55 2.46
C MET A 19 20.98 20.38 3.75
N GLU A 20 21.18 19.73 4.90
CA GLU A 20 21.31 20.40 6.19
C GLU A 20 22.62 21.19 6.30
N ARG A 21 23.75 20.59 5.89
CA ARG A 21 25.03 21.29 5.78
C ARG A 21 24.92 22.53 4.90
N ALA A 22 24.35 22.38 3.70
CA ALA A 22 24.13 23.49 2.77
C ALA A 22 23.22 24.57 3.39
N ALA A 23 22.18 24.19 4.12
CA ALA A 23 21.28 25.15 4.77
C ALA A 23 21.96 25.91 5.92
N ASN A 24 22.90 25.28 6.64
CA ASN A 24 23.68 25.95 7.68
C ASN A 24 24.69 26.96 7.07
N ASP A 25 25.29 26.63 5.93
CA ASP A 25 26.14 27.57 5.18
C ASP A 25 25.38 28.83 4.74
N VAL A 26 24.11 28.67 4.33
CA VAL A 26 23.23 29.81 4.00
C VAL A 26 22.87 30.62 5.24
N LYS A 27 22.61 29.97 6.39
CA LYS A 27 22.42 30.68 7.67
C LYS A 27 23.67 31.45 8.09
N GLY A 28 24.85 30.96 7.74
CA GLY A 28 26.13 31.65 7.92
C GLY A 28 26.36 32.85 6.99
N GLY A 29 25.38 33.22 6.15
CA GLY A 29 25.40 34.42 5.32
C GLY A 29 25.76 34.18 3.85
N LYS A 30 26.05 32.94 3.43
CA LYS A 30 26.25 32.63 2.00
C LYS A 30 24.93 32.70 1.23
N SER A 31 24.97 33.11 -0.03
CA SER A 31 23.77 33.14 -0.88
C SER A 31 23.30 31.72 -1.26
N ILE A 32 21.98 31.52 -1.38
CA ILE A 32 21.40 30.25 -1.84
C ILE A 32 22.01 29.80 -3.17
N ARG A 33 22.28 30.75 -4.08
CA ARG A 33 22.81 30.47 -5.42
C ARG A 33 24.28 30.03 -5.38
N SER A 34 25.09 30.63 -4.52
CA SER A 34 26.51 30.26 -4.37
C SER A 34 26.64 28.88 -3.76
N VAL A 35 25.88 28.60 -2.69
CA VAL A 35 25.91 27.28 -2.02
C VAL A 35 25.41 26.16 -2.93
N ALA A 36 24.33 26.41 -3.69
CA ALA A 36 23.83 25.45 -4.67
C ALA A 36 24.88 25.13 -5.76
N LYS A 37 25.63 26.13 -6.23
CA LYS A 37 26.70 25.93 -7.22
C LYS A 37 27.92 25.22 -6.64
N GLU A 38 28.30 25.56 -5.40
CA GLU A 38 29.45 24.98 -4.69
C GLU A 38 29.25 23.49 -4.37
N ARG A 39 28.02 23.10 -4.01
CA ARG A 39 27.68 21.73 -3.61
C ARG A 39 27.01 20.90 -4.70
N ASP A 40 26.97 21.40 -5.93
CA ASP A 40 26.31 20.76 -7.09
C ASP A 40 24.86 20.34 -6.80
N ILE A 41 24.12 21.20 -6.09
CA ILE A 41 22.70 20.98 -5.78
C ILE A 41 21.85 21.80 -6.72
N ASP A 42 20.80 21.20 -7.29
CA ASP A 42 19.84 21.96 -8.07
C ASP A 42 19.19 23.07 -7.20
N ARG A 43 19.35 24.32 -7.66
CA ARG A 43 18.90 25.52 -6.96
C ARG A 43 17.41 25.47 -6.61
N SER A 44 16.57 24.90 -7.49
CA SER A 44 15.13 24.87 -7.29
C SER A 44 14.74 23.92 -6.15
N ILE A 45 15.40 22.76 -6.07
CA ILE A 45 15.21 21.78 -5.00
C ILE A 45 15.64 22.37 -3.67
N PHE A 46 16.83 22.98 -3.64
CA PHE A 46 17.40 23.56 -2.42
C PHE A 46 16.56 24.73 -1.89
N ARG A 47 16.10 25.63 -2.77
CA ARG A 47 15.20 26.73 -2.40
C ARG A 47 13.90 26.21 -1.79
N ARG A 48 13.33 25.15 -2.37
CA ARG A 48 12.09 24.55 -1.85
C ARG A 48 12.32 23.86 -0.51
N TYR A 49 13.46 23.18 -0.33
CA TYR A 49 13.85 22.57 0.95
C TYR A 49 13.91 23.64 2.05
N MET A 50 14.57 24.78 1.81
CA MET A 50 14.64 25.84 2.82
C MET A 50 13.25 26.39 3.20
N LYS A 51 12.40 26.67 2.21
CA LYS A 51 11.02 27.12 2.47
C LYS A 51 10.22 26.09 3.28
N LYS A 52 10.43 24.80 3.02
CA LYS A 52 9.77 23.71 3.76
C LYS A 52 10.28 23.60 5.20
N ARG A 53 11.59 23.76 5.40
CA ARG A 53 12.27 23.75 6.70
C ARG A 53 11.81 24.89 7.61
N GLU A 54 11.56 26.06 7.05
CA GLU A 54 10.99 27.19 7.81
C GLU A 54 9.60 26.89 8.36
N ALA A 55 8.78 26.15 7.60
CA ALA A 55 7.41 25.83 8.00
C ALA A 55 7.33 24.62 8.94
N LYS A 56 8.12 23.56 8.69
CA LYS A 56 8.08 22.28 9.41
C LYS A 56 9.44 21.60 9.41
N GLU A 57 9.67 20.75 10.39
CA GLU A 57 10.82 19.83 10.41
C GLU A 57 10.80 18.92 9.17
N VAL A 58 11.92 18.87 8.43
CA VAL A 58 12.03 18.11 7.18
C VAL A 58 12.81 16.83 7.43
N LYS A 59 12.11 15.69 7.42
CA LYS A 59 12.73 14.36 7.59
C LYS A 59 13.26 13.73 6.30
N ILE A 60 12.81 14.22 5.13
CA ILE A 60 13.19 13.68 3.81
C ILE A 60 13.24 14.82 2.77
N VAL A 61 14.26 14.81 1.92
CA VAL A 61 14.55 15.83 0.89
C VAL A 61 13.60 15.74 -0.31
N GLY A 62 13.11 14.54 -0.63
CA GLY A 62 12.15 14.25 -1.71
C GLY A 62 10.68 14.20 -1.29
N TYR A 63 9.81 13.82 -2.25
CA TYR A 63 8.46 13.35 -1.95
C TYR A 63 8.63 12.02 -1.22
N ARG A 64 7.85 11.83 -0.14
CA ARG A 64 7.64 10.51 0.43
C ARG A 64 7.18 9.60 -0.71
N GLY A 65 7.74 8.39 -0.83
CA GLY A 65 7.18 7.42 -1.78
C GLY A 65 5.69 7.30 -1.50
N THR A 66 4.85 7.40 -2.52
CA THR A 66 3.40 7.24 -2.38
C THR A 66 3.07 5.95 -1.63
N ALA A 67 3.87 4.89 -1.82
CA ALA A 67 3.74 3.62 -1.11
C ALA A 67 3.80 3.69 0.43
N GLU A 68 4.56 4.61 1.05
CA GLU A 68 4.61 4.77 2.51
C GLU A 68 3.64 5.85 3.01
N ALA A 69 3.32 6.84 2.18
CA ALA A 69 2.35 7.89 2.49
C ALA A 69 0.90 7.39 2.38
N GLU A 70 0.67 6.41 1.49
CA GLU A 70 -0.62 5.80 1.15
C GLU A 70 -0.71 4.37 1.70
N ARG A 71 -0.02 4.08 2.82
CA ARG A 71 -0.22 2.82 3.54
C ARG A 71 -1.59 2.88 4.22
N VAL A 72 -2.63 2.49 3.47
CA VAL A 72 -4.03 2.54 3.92
C VAL A 72 -4.33 1.47 4.98
N PHE A 73 -3.58 0.37 4.98
CA PHE A 73 -3.80 -0.76 5.90
C PHE A 73 -2.52 -1.11 6.68
N SER A 74 -2.70 -1.53 7.93
CA SER A 74 -1.61 -2.00 8.79
C SER A 74 -1.04 -3.32 8.29
N GLU A 75 0.19 -3.64 8.71
CA GLU A 75 0.89 -4.89 8.35
C GLU A 75 0.09 -6.16 8.73
N GLU A 76 -0.78 -6.04 9.73
CA GLU A 76 -1.66 -7.07 10.24
C GLU A 76 -2.91 -7.27 9.35
N VAL A 77 -3.42 -6.21 8.74
CA VAL A 77 -4.53 -6.26 7.76
C VAL A 77 -4.01 -6.71 6.38
N GLU A 78 -2.76 -6.44 6.03
CA GLU A 78 -2.10 -7.11 4.91
C GLU A 78 -1.93 -8.63 5.13
N LYS A 79 -2.00 -9.09 6.39
CA LYS A 79 -2.02 -10.52 6.74
C LYS A 79 -3.39 -11.17 6.56
N GLU A 80 -4.48 -10.39 6.49
CA GLU A 80 -5.83 -10.88 6.14
C GLU A 80 -5.99 -11.26 4.65
N LEU A 81 -4.91 -11.21 3.86
CA LEU A 81 -4.78 -11.71 2.48
C LEU A 81 -4.91 -13.25 2.33
N LYS A 82 -5.72 -13.91 3.15
CA LYS A 82 -6.09 -15.34 3.01
C LYS A 82 -6.56 -15.69 1.60
N CYS A 83 -7.12 -14.74 0.85
CA CYS A 83 -7.52 -14.96 -0.54
C CYS A 83 -6.40 -15.48 -1.44
N ARG A 84 -5.13 -15.09 -1.20
CA ARG A 84 -3.99 -15.56 -2.01
C ARG A 84 -3.49 -16.94 -1.59
N GLU A 85 -3.63 -17.29 -0.32
CA GLU A 85 -3.39 -18.65 0.20
C GLU A 85 -4.44 -19.59 -0.36
N LEU A 86 -5.72 -19.26 -0.16
CA LEU A 86 -6.87 -20.02 -0.65
C LEU A 86 -6.83 -20.19 -2.17
N ALA A 87 -6.37 -19.20 -2.91
CA ALA A 87 -6.24 -19.32 -4.36
C ALA A 87 -5.18 -20.35 -4.79
N LEU A 88 -4.08 -20.47 -4.04
CA LEU A 88 -3.07 -21.48 -4.28
C LEU A 88 -3.61 -22.87 -3.90
N GLU A 89 -4.19 -23.01 -2.71
CA GLU A 89 -4.81 -24.27 -2.26
C GLU A 89 -5.88 -24.77 -3.24
N LEU A 90 -6.73 -23.86 -3.71
CA LEU A 90 -7.79 -24.18 -4.66
C LEU A 90 -7.23 -24.54 -6.05
N ALA A 91 -6.12 -23.93 -6.47
CA ALA A 91 -5.44 -24.31 -7.70
C ALA A 91 -4.79 -25.70 -7.58
N GLU A 92 -4.17 -26.01 -6.44
CA GLU A 92 -3.57 -27.32 -6.16
C GLU A 92 -4.62 -28.43 -6.10
N ARG A 93 -5.73 -28.18 -5.38
CA ARG A 93 -6.85 -29.13 -5.27
C ARG A 93 -7.51 -29.43 -6.62
N ASN A 94 -7.51 -28.48 -7.53
CA ASN A 94 -8.07 -28.62 -8.87
C ASN A 94 -7.02 -28.98 -9.94
N TYR A 95 -5.78 -29.29 -9.54
CA TYR A 95 -4.67 -29.64 -10.44
C TYR A 95 -4.40 -28.58 -11.52
N ILE A 96 -4.65 -27.31 -11.21
CA ILE A 96 -4.41 -26.19 -12.11
C ILE A 96 -2.92 -25.82 -12.04
N PRO A 97 -2.20 -25.76 -13.17
CA PRO A 97 -0.80 -25.37 -13.17
C PRO A 97 -0.65 -23.92 -12.71
N THR A 98 0.15 -23.74 -11.65
CA THR A 98 0.47 -22.43 -11.08
C THR A 98 1.92 -22.04 -11.38
N PRO A 99 2.23 -20.74 -11.44
CA PRO A 99 3.60 -20.26 -11.57
C PRO A 99 4.53 -20.78 -10.45
N SER A 100 5.80 -21.07 -10.76
CA SER A 100 6.78 -21.61 -9.79
C SER A 100 6.94 -20.74 -8.54
N ASN A 101 6.91 -19.41 -8.73
CA ASN A 101 7.02 -18.43 -7.67
C ASN A 101 5.83 -18.42 -6.70
N TRP A 102 4.69 -19.05 -7.04
CA TRP A 102 3.58 -19.23 -6.11
C TRP A 102 3.87 -20.35 -5.12
N ARG A 103 4.40 -21.47 -5.61
CA ARG A 103 4.76 -22.64 -4.80
C ARG A 103 5.95 -22.35 -3.89
N GLU A 104 6.97 -21.67 -4.40
CA GLU A 104 8.13 -21.24 -3.61
C GLU A 104 7.76 -20.32 -2.44
N ARG A 105 6.72 -19.49 -2.63
CA ARG A 105 6.27 -18.52 -1.62
C ARG A 105 5.08 -19.00 -0.80
N GLY A 106 4.46 -20.12 -1.17
CA GLY A 106 3.21 -20.63 -0.59
C GLY A 106 1.99 -19.73 -0.80
N LEU A 107 2.01 -18.83 -1.79
CA LEU A 107 1.01 -17.77 -1.96
C LEU A 107 0.82 -17.41 -3.43
N ALA A 108 -0.42 -17.15 -3.86
CA ALA A 108 -0.66 -16.58 -5.19
C ALA A 108 0.03 -15.22 -5.38
N GLY A 109 0.37 -14.81 -6.60
CA GLY A 109 1.09 -13.55 -6.86
C GLY A 109 0.29 -12.28 -6.55
N LYS A 110 0.96 -11.19 -6.12
CA LYS A 110 0.32 -9.88 -5.86
C LYS A 110 -0.36 -9.32 -7.11
N ASP A 111 0.32 -9.39 -8.26
CA ASP A 111 -0.21 -8.95 -9.55
C ASP A 111 -1.45 -9.75 -9.97
N TRP A 112 -1.43 -11.07 -9.73
CA TRP A 112 -2.57 -11.93 -10.00
C TRP A 112 -3.78 -11.51 -9.15
N PHE A 113 -3.58 -11.28 -7.85
CA PHE A 113 -4.68 -10.91 -6.96
C PHE A 113 -5.31 -9.58 -7.36
N LYS A 114 -4.49 -8.58 -7.71
CA LYS A 114 -4.99 -7.29 -8.20
C LYS A 114 -5.82 -7.44 -9.48
N ASN A 115 -5.36 -8.25 -10.43
CA ASN A 115 -6.09 -8.52 -11.68
C ASN A 115 -7.35 -9.36 -11.44
N PHE A 116 -7.32 -10.30 -10.50
CA PHE A 116 -8.48 -11.09 -10.11
C PHE A 116 -9.60 -10.21 -9.54
N MET A 117 -9.26 -9.33 -8.59
CA MET A 117 -10.20 -8.36 -8.02
C MET A 117 -10.80 -7.44 -9.09
N ALA A 118 -9.96 -6.95 -10.02
CA ALA A 118 -10.41 -6.09 -11.12
C ALA A 118 -11.35 -6.80 -12.11
N ARG A 119 -11.10 -8.07 -12.43
CA ARG A 119 -11.93 -8.86 -13.36
C ARG A 119 -13.30 -9.20 -12.78
N HIS A 120 -13.37 -9.41 -11.47
CA HIS A 120 -14.60 -9.83 -10.79
C HIS A 120 -15.29 -8.69 -10.02
N HIS A 121 -14.85 -7.45 -10.22
CA HIS A 121 -15.38 -6.25 -9.54
C HIS A 121 -15.49 -6.41 -8.01
N LEU A 122 -14.53 -7.11 -7.42
CA LEU A 122 -14.49 -7.37 -5.99
C LEU A 122 -13.85 -6.20 -5.26
N SER A 123 -14.35 -5.90 -4.06
CA SER A 123 -13.78 -4.90 -3.14
C SER A 123 -13.37 -5.56 -1.83
N CYS A 124 -12.23 -5.17 -1.28
CA CYS A 124 -11.90 -5.49 0.11
C CYS A 124 -12.78 -4.61 1.02
N CYS A 125 -13.84 -5.18 1.56
CA CYS A 125 -14.69 -4.51 2.54
C CYS A 125 -14.15 -4.80 3.93
N MET A 126 -14.06 -3.76 4.76
CA MET A 126 -13.89 -3.97 6.19
C MET A 126 -15.14 -4.70 6.72
N PRO A 127 -14.99 -5.78 7.50
CA PRO A 127 -16.14 -6.42 8.11
C PRO A 127 -16.85 -5.39 8.99
N GLU A 128 -18.15 -5.28 8.82
CA GLU A 128 -18.96 -4.40 9.67
C GLU A 128 -18.96 -4.97 11.09
N ALA A 129 -18.73 -4.12 12.08
CA ALA A 129 -18.71 -4.55 13.47
C ALA A 129 -20.04 -5.24 13.82
N THR A 130 -19.96 -6.44 14.40
CA THR A 130 -21.13 -7.24 14.74
C THR A 130 -21.98 -6.49 15.76
N SER A 131 -23.04 -5.82 15.29
CA SER A 131 -24.00 -5.14 16.16
C SER A 131 -24.68 -6.13 17.10
N LEU A 132 -25.05 -5.70 18.31
CA LEU A 132 -25.78 -6.54 19.27
C LEU A 132 -27.01 -7.20 18.64
N GLY A 133 -27.78 -6.46 17.83
CA GLY A 133 -28.94 -7.01 17.11
C GLY A 133 -28.59 -8.16 16.15
N ARG A 134 -27.47 -8.07 15.43
CA ARG A 134 -26.97 -9.17 14.57
C ARG A 134 -26.53 -10.38 15.39
N ALA A 135 -25.86 -10.15 16.53
CA ALA A 135 -25.45 -11.23 17.42
C ALA A 135 -26.65 -11.94 18.04
N SER A 136 -27.65 -11.20 18.53
CA SER A 136 -28.88 -11.74 19.10
C SER A 136 -29.79 -12.43 18.07
N ALA A 137 -29.76 -11.99 16.81
CA ALA A 137 -30.51 -12.62 15.73
C ALA A 137 -29.86 -13.94 15.23
N PHE A 138 -28.58 -14.18 15.52
CA PHE A 138 -27.84 -15.38 15.14
C PHE A 138 -28.00 -16.51 16.18
N GLN A 139 -29.25 -16.84 16.54
CA GLN A 139 -29.60 -17.86 17.52
C GLN A 139 -29.94 -19.19 16.83
N LYS A 140 -29.78 -20.32 17.54
CA LYS A 140 -30.09 -21.66 17.02
C LYS A 140 -31.50 -21.77 16.40
N THR A 141 -32.49 -21.13 17.02
CA THR A 141 -33.89 -21.17 16.57
C THR A 141 -34.08 -20.45 15.25
N THR A 142 -33.60 -19.21 15.13
CA THR A 142 -33.72 -18.39 13.91
C THR A 142 -32.93 -18.98 12.74
N VAL A 143 -31.75 -19.55 13.02
CA VAL A 143 -30.96 -20.26 11.99
C VAL A 143 -31.67 -21.54 11.53
N GLY A 144 -32.29 -22.29 12.46
CA GLY A 144 -33.09 -23.46 12.12
C GLY A 144 -34.25 -23.13 11.18
N GLU A 145 -35.06 -22.13 11.56
CA GLU A 145 -36.18 -21.66 10.74
C GLU A 145 -35.75 -21.21 9.33
N PHE A 146 -34.58 -20.58 9.20
CA PHE A 146 -34.02 -20.22 7.89
C PHE A 146 -33.75 -21.46 7.02
N PHE A 147 -33.08 -22.48 7.57
CA PHE A 147 -32.76 -23.69 6.80
C PHE A 147 -33.99 -24.54 6.48
N ASP A 148 -34.98 -24.59 7.36
CA ASP A 148 -36.26 -25.26 7.10
C ASP A 148 -37.00 -24.60 5.93
N ASN A 149 -37.04 -23.26 5.91
CA ASN A 149 -37.62 -22.50 4.80
C ASN A 149 -36.85 -22.69 3.49
N LEU A 150 -35.51 -22.71 3.55
CA LEU A 150 -34.66 -22.95 2.39
C LEU A 150 -34.92 -24.36 1.82
N ALA A 151 -35.01 -25.38 2.67
CA ALA A 151 -35.30 -26.75 2.26
C ALA A 151 -36.68 -26.87 1.58
N ASN A 152 -37.70 -26.19 2.11
CA ASN A 152 -39.03 -26.14 1.51
C ASN A 152 -39.04 -25.50 0.10
N VAL A 153 -38.19 -24.48 -0.13
CA VAL A 153 -38.06 -23.86 -1.46
C VAL A 153 -37.28 -24.74 -2.43
N MET A 154 -36.20 -25.39 -1.98
CA MET A 154 -35.37 -26.26 -2.83
C MET A 154 -36.03 -27.60 -3.19
N SER A 155 -37.07 -28.01 -2.46
CA SER A 155 -37.86 -29.23 -2.70
C SER A 155 -39.09 -29.00 -3.59
N ARG A 156 -39.30 -27.75 -4.03
CA ARG A 156 -40.31 -27.38 -5.04
C ARG A 156 -39.72 -27.45 -6.45
#